data_AF-A0A6P0EWQ3-F1
#
_entry.id   AF-A0A6P0EWQ3-F1
#
_cell.length_a   1.000
_cell.length_b   1.000
_cell.length_c   1.000
_cell.angle_alpha   90.00
_cell.angle_beta   90.00
_cell.angle_gamma   90.00
#
_symmetry.space_group_name_H-M   'P 1'
#
loop_
_entity.id
_entity.type
_entity.pdbx_description
1 polymer ?
#
loop_
_entity_poly.entity_id
_entity_poly.type
_entity_poly.pdbx_seq_one_letter_code
_entity_poly.pdbx_strand_id
1 'polypeptide(L)'
;MKLRRLRAGLVAGAAAVLIAACGSTDTTAASDPTVSTEVAGAITDATGTTVEAALAANDGWVTASAVPAGSSTVTLTGDTASSDSSSVAVDGNTVTITAAGTYVLSGDLAGQVVVDTADSEDVVLVLDGAQITSPTSAGIAVTNAETVVLSLADGSTNSIADTADHADDGTSAAVDSAADLVVTGTGSLQVTGALNDGINSSDGVTVESGTVTIDAVDDGIRGQDSVVVLDGDVTVTAGGDGLKSDDTEDVSRGFVYLAGGTVTVTASGDGIQASTDVLVGGGTLEVTTGGGAGQTVADDASAKGLKGDVSVVIGGGDVTVDSAEDAVHADGVVSVTGGDLTLAAADDGVHAEADLSIAGGTVTVSGSYEALESAVVTISGGDVDVTASDDGINIAGGDGSSAGGPGAAADSTATTGAYALTISGGTVLVDAGGDGLDSSGTVTITGGDVTVNGPTEQGNGALDADGGVTVTGGTLVAVGTSGMAQTPTTESAQGWISATLGSTVPAGTELQVVDGDGTVVATYTAAKALTSFIVSTADITTGETYTVTSGGSDLTTAVAGAGASTGMGGGPGGGGPGGSRTDGGGSRPGG
;
A
#
# COMPACT_ATOMS: atom_id res chain seq x y z
N MET A 1 -22.61 -50.82 -12.34
CA MET A 1 -22.66 -51.86 -11.27
C MET A 1 -21.40 -51.64 -10.44
N LYS A 2 -21.33 -51.06 -9.24
CA LYS A 2 -22.18 -50.84 -8.05
C LYS A 2 -21.80 -49.45 -7.48
N LEU A 3 -22.71 -48.49 -7.30
CA LEU A 3 -23.49 -48.16 -6.09
C LEU A 3 -22.75 -47.32 -5.03
N ARG A 4 -23.27 -46.11 -4.77
CA ARG A 4 -23.57 -45.40 -3.48
C ARG A 4 -23.24 -43.90 -3.60
N ARG A 5 -24.05 -42.91 -3.19
CA ARG A 5 -25.29 -42.86 -2.39
C ARG A 5 -26.02 -41.53 -2.66
N LEU A 6 -27.31 -41.61 -3.02
CA LEU A 6 -28.31 -40.58 -2.76
C LEU A 6 -28.51 -40.40 -1.24
N ARG A 7 -28.79 -39.17 -0.81
CA ARG A 7 -29.71 -38.92 0.32
C ARG A 7 -30.90 -38.11 -0.19
N ALA A 8 -32.06 -38.77 -0.21
CA ALA A 8 -33.37 -38.17 -0.37
C ALA A 8 -33.89 -37.66 0.98
N GLY A 9 -34.64 -36.56 0.95
CA GLY A 9 -35.13 -35.85 2.12
C GLY A 9 -36.35 -36.45 2.82
N LEU A 10 -36.94 -35.61 3.69
CA LEU A 10 -38.24 -35.84 4.32
C LEU A 10 -39.06 -34.54 4.31
N VAL A 11 -40.35 -34.77 4.10
CA VAL A 11 -41.45 -33.87 3.74
C VAL A 11 -42.15 -33.29 4.97
N ALA A 12 -42.68 -32.06 4.88
CA ALA A 12 -44.09 -31.73 5.20
C ALA A 12 -44.37 -30.22 5.09
N GLY A 13 -45.27 -29.85 4.17
CA GLY A 13 -45.79 -28.50 4.02
C GLY A 13 -46.95 -28.19 4.97
N ALA A 14 -47.18 -26.90 5.17
CA ALA A 14 -48.46 -26.32 5.56
C ALA A 14 -48.65 -25.03 4.77
N ALA A 15 -49.83 -24.88 4.15
CA ALA A 15 -50.18 -23.81 3.24
C ALA A 15 -50.98 -22.69 3.92
N ALA A 16 -50.81 -21.49 3.36
CA ALA A 16 -51.75 -20.38 3.22
C ALA A 16 -51.97 -19.40 4.40
N VAL A 17 -51.52 -18.15 4.22
CA VAL A 17 -52.36 -16.93 4.28
C VAL A 17 -51.87 -15.91 3.24
N LEU A 18 -52.79 -15.41 2.41
CA LEU A 18 -52.63 -14.26 1.51
C LEU A 18 -52.74 -12.95 2.28
N ILE A 19 -51.77 -12.04 2.15
CA ILE A 19 -52.00 -10.59 2.23
C ILE A 19 -51.19 -9.92 1.11
N ALA A 20 -51.89 -9.17 0.27
CA ALA A 20 -51.32 -8.26 -0.71
C ALA A 20 -50.74 -7.02 -0.01
N ALA A 21 -49.53 -6.62 -0.38
CA ALA A 21 -49.06 -5.25 -0.23
C ALA A 21 -48.12 -4.94 -1.41
N CYS A 22 -48.58 -4.06 -2.30
CA CYS A 22 -47.76 -3.40 -3.30
C CYS A 22 -46.92 -2.31 -2.62
N GLY A 23 -45.67 -2.18 -3.05
CA GLY A 23 -44.95 -0.90 -3.12
C GLY A 23 -44.10 -0.52 -1.91
N SER A 24 -42.80 -0.78 -2.01
CA SER A 24 -41.74 0.12 -1.54
C SER A 24 -40.40 -0.41 -2.06
N THR A 25 -39.61 0.50 -2.61
CA THR A 25 -38.22 0.34 -3.05
C THR A 25 -37.36 -0.30 -1.97
N ASP A 26 -36.80 -1.48 -2.25
CA ASP A 26 -35.72 -2.06 -1.44
C ASP A 26 -34.42 -1.30 -1.77
N THR A 27 -34.11 -0.31 -0.94
CA THR A 27 -32.72 0.09 -0.71
C THR A 27 -32.08 -1.06 0.06
N THR A 28 -31.31 -1.89 -0.63
CA THR A 28 -30.32 -2.76 0.00
C THR A 28 -29.32 -1.86 0.73
N ALA A 29 -29.41 -1.80 2.06
CA ALA A 29 -28.30 -1.34 2.87
C ALA A 29 -27.14 -2.32 2.59
N ALA A 30 -26.07 -1.80 2.01
CA ALA A 30 -24.79 -2.51 1.97
C ALA A 30 -24.44 -2.88 3.42
N SER A 31 -24.15 -4.16 3.64
CA SER A 31 -23.61 -4.61 4.91
C SER A 31 -22.13 -4.27 4.86
N ASP A 32 -21.72 -3.35 5.72
CA ASP A 32 -20.32 -2.98 5.98
C ASP A 32 -19.50 -4.26 6.25
N PRO A 33 -18.37 -4.52 5.58
CA PRO A 33 -17.57 -5.69 5.86
C PRO A 33 -16.92 -5.51 7.23
N THR A 34 -17.52 -6.10 8.26
CA THR A 34 -16.79 -6.33 9.51
C THR A 34 -15.60 -7.23 9.19
N VAL A 35 -14.38 -6.75 9.43
CA VAL A 35 -13.13 -7.53 9.34
C VAL A 35 -13.36 -8.90 9.99
N SER A 36 -13.05 -9.97 9.27
CA SER A 36 -13.27 -11.32 9.77
C SER A 36 -12.36 -11.57 10.98
N THR A 37 -12.76 -12.45 11.90
CA THR A 37 -11.92 -12.80 13.05
C THR A 37 -10.59 -13.43 12.65
N GLU A 38 -10.52 -13.99 11.44
CA GLU A 38 -9.30 -14.61 10.89
C GLU A 38 -8.35 -13.53 10.37
N VAL A 39 -8.85 -12.54 9.63
CA VAL A 39 -8.08 -11.37 9.17
C VAL A 39 -7.53 -10.57 10.35
N ALA A 40 -8.34 -10.31 11.39
CA ALA A 40 -7.87 -9.62 12.59
C ALA A 40 -6.75 -10.38 13.33
N GLY A 41 -6.78 -11.72 13.27
CA GLY A 41 -5.70 -12.56 13.78
C GLY A 41 -4.42 -12.43 12.94
N ALA A 42 -4.55 -12.47 11.62
CA ALA A 42 -3.44 -12.31 10.69
C ALA A 42 -2.73 -10.95 10.83
N ILE A 43 -3.48 -9.86 10.98
CA ILE A 43 -2.94 -8.51 11.24
C ILE A 43 -2.04 -8.50 12.48
N THR A 44 -2.48 -9.16 13.56
CA THR A 44 -1.69 -9.26 14.80
C THR A 44 -0.39 -10.04 14.60
N ASP A 45 -0.42 -11.09 13.78
CA ASP A 45 0.75 -11.92 13.48
C ASP A 45 1.71 -11.24 12.48
N ALA A 46 1.22 -10.29 11.68
CA ALA A 46 1.97 -9.56 10.66
C ALA A 46 2.79 -8.37 11.19
N THR A 47 2.55 -7.90 12.42
CA THR A 47 3.27 -6.75 13.00
C THR A 47 4.79 -6.94 12.96
N GLY A 48 5.50 -6.03 12.28
CA GLY A 48 6.96 -6.08 12.13
C GLY A 48 7.49 -7.32 11.39
N THR A 49 6.67 -7.94 10.53
CA THR A 49 7.05 -9.13 9.77
C THR A 49 8.06 -8.83 8.66
N THR A 50 8.69 -9.88 8.14
CA THR A 50 9.60 -9.84 6.99
C THR A 50 8.92 -10.48 5.78
N VAL A 51 9.34 -10.13 4.56
CA VAL A 51 8.82 -10.76 3.34
C VAL A 51 8.93 -12.29 3.41
N GLU A 52 10.03 -12.85 3.92
CA GLU A 52 10.21 -14.30 4.03
C GLU A 52 9.22 -14.96 5.00
N ALA A 53 8.84 -14.26 6.06
CA ALA A 53 7.92 -14.77 7.07
C ALA A 53 6.47 -14.66 6.60
N ALA A 54 6.09 -13.53 6.00
CA ALA A 54 4.78 -13.34 5.39
C ALA A 54 4.56 -14.30 4.21
N LEU A 55 5.55 -14.44 3.31
CA LEU A 55 5.47 -15.39 2.19
C LEU A 55 5.38 -16.84 2.67
N ALA A 56 5.99 -17.20 3.81
CA ALA A 56 5.86 -18.54 4.38
C ALA A 56 4.47 -18.84 4.98
N ALA A 57 3.67 -17.81 5.24
CA ALA A 57 2.27 -17.94 5.64
C ALA A 57 1.32 -18.04 4.44
N ASN A 58 1.74 -17.56 3.28
CA ASN A 58 1.02 -17.64 2.01
C ASN A 58 1.31 -18.96 1.28
N ASP A 59 0.30 -19.52 0.61
CA ASP A 59 0.43 -20.78 -0.15
C ASP A 59 -0.34 -20.74 -1.48
N GLY A 60 -0.63 -21.88 -2.09
CA GLY A 60 -1.48 -21.95 -3.29
C GLY A 60 -0.84 -21.56 -4.63
N TRP A 61 0.21 -20.75 -4.66
CA TRP A 61 0.87 -20.37 -5.93
C TRP A 61 1.75 -21.48 -6.51
N VAL A 62 1.88 -21.50 -7.85
CA VAL A 62 2.62 -22.54 -8.58
C VAL A 62 3.66 -21.96 -9.55
N THR A 63 4.69 -22.74 -9.84
CA THR A 63 5.73 -22.46 -10.84
C THR A 63 5.64 -23.46 -11.98
N ALA A 64 6.13 -23.12 -13.17
CA ALA A 64 6.08 -24.00 -14.32
C ALA A 64 6.87 -25.30 -14.06
N SER A 65 6.27 -26.46 -14.37
CA SER A 65 7.04 -27.69 -14.46
C SER A 65 8.05 -27.60 -15.61
N ALA A 66 9.14 -28.36 -15.51
CA ALA A 66 10.12 -28.46 -16.61
C ALA A 66 9.43 -28.90 -17.91
N VAL A 67 9.53 -28.08 -18.96
CA VAL A 67 8.91 -28.34 -20.28
C VAL A 67 9.33 -29.74 -20.78
N PRO A 68 8.39 -30.70 -20.92
CA PRO A 68 8.70 -32.07 -21.30
C PRO A 68 9.40 -32.19 -22.65
N ALA A 69 10.23 -33.24 -22.81
CA ALA A 69 10.86 -33.54 -24.09
C ALA A 69 9.83 -34.12 -25.09
N GLY A 70 9.46 -33.31 -26.08
CA GLY A 70 8.52 -33.66 -27.13
C GLY A 70 7.39 -32.64 -27.22
N SER A 71 7.15 -32.11 -28.42
CA SER A 71 6.15 -31.08 -28.66
C SER A 71 5.31 -31.42 -29.89
N SER A 72 4.04 -31.01 -29.86
CA SER A 72 3.16 -31.00 -31.02
C SER A 72 3.13 -29.60 -31.62
N THR A 73 3.03 -29.52 -32.94
CA THR A 73 2.90 -28.22 -33.64
C THR A 73 1.42 -27.88 -33.83
N VAL A 74 1.10 -26.61 -33.59
CA VAL A 74 -0.19 -25.99 -33.91
C VAL A 74 0.11 -24.76 -34.77
N THR A 75 -0.19 -24.83 -36.06
CA THR A 75 -0.01 -23.71 -36.99
C THR A 75 -1.33 -22.97 -37.15
N LEU A 76 -1.34 -21.71 -36.75
CA LEU A 76 -2.46 -20.78 -36.83
C LEU A 76 -2.47 -20.09 -38.20
N THR A 77 -3.63 -20.06 -38.86
CA THR A 77 -3.76 -19.61 -40.26
C THR A 77 -5.03 -18.79 -40.52
N GLY A 78 -5.12 -17.60 -39.92
CA GLY A 78 -6.25 -16.70 -40.10
C GLY A 78 -7.48 -17.20 -39.33
N ASP A 79 -8.52 -17.64 -40.02
CA ASP A 79 -9.77 -18.11 -39.41
C ASP A 79 -9.78 -19.61 -39.07
N THR A 80 -8.61 -20.25 -39.06
CA THR A 80 -8.46 -21.69 -38.74
C THR A 80 -7.03 -22.05 -38.33
N ALA A 81 -6.81 -23.32 -37.98
CA ALA A 81 -5.49 -23.85 -37.63
C ALA A 81 -5.28 -25.29 -38.15
N SER A 82 -4.05 -25.79 -38.02
CA SER A 82 -3.72 -27.19 -38.25
C SER A 82 -2.80 -27.71 -37.15
N SER A 83 -2.89 -29.00 -36.82
CA SER A 83 -2.01 -29.64 -35.85
C SER A 83 -1.59 -31.05 -36.28
N ASP A 84 -0.43 -31.48 -35.80
CA ASP A 84 0.06 -32.85 -35.93
C ASP A 84 -0.35 -33.77 -34.77
N SER A 85 -1.06 -33.24 -33.77
CA SER A 85 -1.51 -33.98 -32.59
C SER A 85 -2.96 -34.42 -32.71
N SER A 86 -3.25 -35.63 -32.19
CA SER A 86 -4.63 -36.07 -31.97
C SER A 86 -5.30 -35.42 -30.76
N SER A 87 -4.52 -34.77 -29.90
CA SER A 87 -5.02 -34.07 -28.70
C SER A 87 -5.49 -32.65 -29.01
N VAL A 88 -5.34 -32.19 -30.26
CA VAL A 88 -5.79 -30.88 -30.72
C VAL A 88 -6.95 -31.07 -31.68
N ALA A 89 -8.13 -30.56 -31.32
CA ALA A 89 -9.29 -30.47 -32.18
C ALA A 89 -9.38 -29.06 -32.78
N VAL A 90 -9.67 -28.97 -34.07
CA VAL A 90 -9.90 -27.69 -34.75
C VAL A 90 -11.31 -27.69 -35.31
N ASP A 91 -12.15 -26.77 -34.84
CA ASP A 91 -13.50 -26.53 -35.36
C ASP A 91 -13.63 -25.06 -35.78
N GLY A 92 -13.55 -24.82 -37.09
CA GLY A 92 -13.50 -23.46 -37.63
C GLY A 92 -12.30 -22.68 -37.09
N ASN A 93 -12.58 -21.62 -36.35
CA ASN A 93 -11.61 -20.73 -35.71
C ASN A 93 -11.38 -21.04 -34.22
N THR A 94 -11.89 -22.16 -33.70
CA THR A 94 -11.64 -22.64 -32.34
C THR A 94 -10.65 -23.80 -32.37
N VAL A 95 -9.57 -23.68 -31.58
CA VAL A 95 -8.53 -24.71 -31.41
C VAL A 95 -8.60 -25.24 -29.98
N THR A 96 -9.07 -26.48 -29.79
CA THR A 96 -9.23 -27.09 -28.46
C THR A 96 -8.12 -28.09 -28.17
N ILE A 97 -7.36 -27.87 -27.11
CA ILE A 97 -6.36 -28.78 -26.54
C ILE A 97 -7.04 -29.63 -25.46
N THR A 98 -6.99 -30.95 -25.63
CA THR A 98 -7.80 -31.91 -24.84
C THR A 98 -6.99 -32.84 -23.95
N ALA A 99 -5.67 -32.69 -23.91
CA ALA A 99 -4.76 -33.49 -23.09
C ALA A 99 -3.55 -32.67 -22.64
N ALA A 100 -2.98 -33.03 -21.49
CA ALA A 100 -1.70 -32.51 -21.02
C ALA A 100 -0.58 -32.71 -22.06
N GLY A 101 0.42 -31.82 -22.04
CA GLY A 101 1.55 -31.88 -22.96
C GLY A 101 1.99 -30.52 -23.49
N THR A 102 2.96 -30.52 -24.40
CA THR A 102 3.57 -29.31 -24.96
C THR A 102 3.12 -29.06 -26.39
N TYR A 103 2.58 -27.87 -26.65
CA TYR A 103 2.03 -27.44 -27.92
C TYR A 103 2.71 -26.16 -28.37
N VAL A 104 3.37 -26.17 -29.52
CA VAL A 104 4.04 -25.00 -30.12
C VAL A 104 3.06 -24.30 -31.06
N LEU A 105 2.63 -23.11 -30.67
CA LEU A 105 1.69 -22.28 -31.41
C LEU A 105 2.48 -21.22 -32.19
N SER A 106 2.18 -21.07 -33.48
CA SER A 106 2.81 -20.08 -34.36
C SER A 106 1.85 -19.64 -35.46
N GLY A 107 1.93 -18.37 -35.88
CA GLY A 107 1.07 -17.77 -36.90
C GLY A 107 -0.10 -16.98 -36.32
N ASP A 108 -1.06 -16.62 -37.18
CA ASP A 108 -2.19 -15.76 -36.83
C ASP A 108 -3.50 -16.55 -36.65
N LEU A 109 -4.28 -16.27 -35.61
CA LEU A 109 -5.63 -16.81 -35.39
C LEU A 109 -6.63 -15.67 -35.09
N ALA A 110 -7.59 -15.47 -35.99
CA ALA A 110 -8.80 -14.68 -35.76
C ALA A 110 -9.89 -15.57 -35.12
N GLY A 111 -9.67 -15.94 -33.86
CA GLY A 111 -10.41 -16.97 -33.16
C GLY A 111 -9.82 -17.25 -31.77
N GLN A 112 -10.08 -18.44 -31.26
CA GLN A 112 -9.82 -18.79 -29.87
C GLN A 112 -9.02 -20.10 -29.74
N VAL A 113 -8.11 -20.12 -28.77
CA VAL A 113 -7.50 -21.36 -28.27
C VAL A 113 -8.18 -21.73 -26.95
N VAL A 114 -8.66 -22.97 -26.84
CA VAL A 114 -9.32 -23.51 -25.64
C VAL A 114 -8.45 -24.63 -25.05
N VAL A 115 -8.27 -24.64 -23.74
CA VAL A 115 -7.70 -25.77 -23.00
C VAL A 115 -8.80 -26.41 -22.16
N ASP A 116 -9.12 -27.66 -22.46
CA ASP A 116 -10.15 -28.45 -21.77
C ASP A 116 -9.64 -29.89 -21.56
N THR A 117 -8.96 -30.11 -20.45
CA THR A 117 -8.45 -31.42 -20.07
C THR A 117 -8.65 -31.71 -18.59
N ALA A 118 -8.88 -32.98 -18.26
CA ALA A 118 -8.98 -33.46 -16.88
C ALA A 118 -7.68 -34.15 -16.43
N ASP A 119 -6.60 -34.01 -17.20
CA ASP A 119 -5.27 -34.49 -16.84
C ASP A 119 -4.70 -33.63 -15.71
N SER A 120 -3.92 -34.25 -14.83
CA SER A 120 -3.28 -33.57 -13.68
C SER A 120 -1.92 -32.99 -14.00
N GLU A 121 -1.39 -33.28 -15.18
CA GLU A 121 -0.13 -32.75 -15.68
C GLU A 121 -0.35 -31.45 -16.47
N ASP A 122 0.66 -30.58 -16.47
CA ASP A 122 0.59 -29.26 -17.09
C ASP A 122 0.29 -29.33 -18.61
N VAL A 123 -0.46 -28.34 -19.09
CA VAL A 123 -0.56 -28.00 -20.51
C VAL A 123 0.40 -26.84 -20.78
N VAL A 124 1.43 -27.07 -21.58
CA VAL A 124 2.41 -26.04 -21.96
C VAL A 124 2.09 -25.52 -23.36
N LEU A 125 1.71 -24.26 -23.46
CA LEU A 125 1.55 -23.52 -24.70
C LEU A 125 2.83 -22.75 -24.99
N VAL A 126 3.67 -23.27 -25.88
CA VAL A 126 4.86 -22.55 -26.35
C VAL A 126 4.42 -21.56 -27.41
N LEU A 127 4.50 -20.27 -27.10
CA LEU A 127 4.15 -19.19 -28.01
C LEU A 127 5.40 -18.79 -28.82
N ASP A 128 5.40 -19.12 -30.11
CA ASP A 128 6.53 -18.89 -31.03
C ASP A 128 6.08 -18.08 -32.25
N GLY A 129 5.79 -16.80 -32.02
CA GLY A 129 5.21 -15.92 -33.03
C GLY A 129 3.71 -16.14 -33.21
N ALA A 130 3.00 -16.41 -32.11
CA ALA A 130 1.55 -16.60 -32.10
C ALA A 130 0.82 -15.27 -31.94
N GLN A 131 -0.08 -14.95 -32.87
CA GLN A 131 -0.94 -13.77 -32.82
C GLN A 131 -2.40 -14.23 -32.77
N ILE A 132 -3.04 -14.16 -31.61
CA ILE A 132 -4.40 -14.65 -31.39
C ILE A 132 -5.29 -13.45 -31.06
N THR A 133 -6.35 -13.25 -31.84
CA THR A 133 -7.37 -12.23 -31.58
C THR A 133 -8.74 -12.86 -31.74
N SER A 134 -9.46 -13.00 -30.63
CA SER A 134 -10.80 -13.56 -30.65
C SER A 134 -11.84 -12.46 -30.83
N PRO A 135 -12.69 -12.52 -31.88
CA PRO A 135 -13.74 -11.52 -32.10
C PRO A 135 -15.00 -11.76 -31.27
N THR A 136 -15.04 -12.83 -30.47
CA THR A 136 -16.28 -13.31 -29.83
C THR A 136 -16.11 -13.80 -28.39
N SER A 137 -14.89 -13.81 -27.84
CA SER A 137 -14.52 -14.43 -26.56
C SER A 137 -13.10 -14.02 -26.15
N ALA A 138 -12.54 -14.63 -25.10
CA ALA A 138 -11.11 -14.65 -24.81
C ALA A 138 -10.27 -15.22 -25.99
N GLY A 139 -9.05 -14.70 -26.18
CA GLY A 139 -8.09 -15.25 -27.13
C GLY A 139 -7.58 -16.63 -26.71
N ILE A 140 -7.31 -16.80 -25.40
CA ILE A 140 -7.05 -18.09 -24.76
C ILE A 140 -8.06 -18.28 -23.64
N ALA A 141 -8.79 -19.39 -23.65
CA ALA A 141 -9.72 -19.78 -22.58
C ALA A 141 -9.33 -21.15 -22.01
N VAL A 142 -9.06 -21.23 -20.71
CA VAL A 142 -8.81 -22.49 -20.01
C VAL A 142 -10.06 -22.84 -19.23
N THR A 143 -10.84 -23.80 -19.73
CA THR A 143 -12.08 -24.22 -19.08
C THR A 143 -11.84 -25.31 -18.04
N ASN A 144 -10.78 -26.10 -18.21
CA ASN A 144 -10.39 -27.16 -17.28
C ASN A 144 -8.92 -27.56 -17.55
N ALA A 145 -8.09 -27.48 -16.52
CA ALA A 145 -6.71 -27.98 -16.45
C ALA A 145 -6.28 -27.97 -14.99
N GLU A 146 -5.15 -28.60 -14.65
CA GLU A 146 -4.49 -28.35 -13.36
C GLU A 146 -3.66 -27.06 -13.41
N THR A 147 -2.81 -26.92 -14.44
CA THR A 147 -1.97 -25.75 -14.65
C THR A 147 -1.75 -25.55 -16.14
N VAL A 148 -1.79 -24.30 -16.58
CA VAL A 148 -1.44 -23.92 -17.96
C VAL A 148 -0.21 -23.03 -17.95
N VAL A 149 0.80 -23.40 -18.74
CA VAL A 149 2.05 -22.65 -18.87
C VAL A 149 2.10 -21.97 -20.24
N LEU A 150 2.16 -20.64 -20.25
CA LEU A 150 2.48 -19.83 -21.43
C LEU A 150 4.00 -19.65 -21.52
N SER A 151 4.65 -20.52 -22.31
CA SER A 151 6.10 -20.50 -22.52
C SER A 151 6.46 -19.62 -23.73
N LEU A 152 6.99 -18.43 -23.47
CA LEU A 152 7.40 -17.47 -24.49
C LEU A 152 8.72 -17.91 -25.16
N ALA A 153 8.64 -18.34 -26.41
CA ALA A 153 9.82 -18.84 -27.13
C ALA A 153 10.87 -17.73 -27.29
N ASP A 154 12.16 -18.09 -27.20
CA ASP A 154 13.27 -17.13 -27.24
C ASP A 154 13.26 -16.29 -28.53
N GLY A 155 13.30 -14.97 -28.37
CA GLY A 155 13.26 -14.01 -29.48
C GLY A 155 11.92 -13.92 -30.23
N SER A 156 10.87 -14.60 -29.76
CA SER A 156 9.53 -14.47 -30.32
C SER A 156 8.81 -13.22 -29.80
N THR A 157 7.84 -12.75 -30.58
CA THR A 157 6.85 -11.77 -30.16
C THR A 157 5.48 -12.39 -30.37
N ASN A 158 4.67 -12.37 -29.33
CA ASN A 158 3.35 -13.00 -29.31
C ASN A 158 2.30 -11.97 -28.92
N SER A 159 1.08 -12.10 -29.41
CA SER A 159 -0.05 -11.29 -28.95
C SER A 159 -1.29 -12.12 -28.68
N ILE A 160 -2.01 -11.79 -27.62
CA ILE A 160 -3.33 -12.33 -27.31
C ILE A 160 -4.28 -11.16 -27.07
N ALA A 161 -5.44 -11.17 -27.72
CA ALA A 161 -6.44 -10.12 -27.56
C ALA A 161 -7.86 -10.68 -27.65
N ASP A 162 -8.77 -10.06 -26.92
CA ASP A 162 -10.21 -10.14 -27.18
C ASP A 162 -10.67 -8.92 -28.00
N THR A 163 -11.98 -8.65 -28.02
CA THR A 163 -12.53 -7.43 -28.60
C THR A 163 -13.56 -6.81 -27.65
N ALA A 164 -13.67 -5.48 -27.65
CA ALA A 164 -14.53 -4.73 -26.75
C ALA A 164 -16.04 -5.06 -26.80
N ASP A 165 -16.50 -5.81 -27.79
CA ASP A 165 -17.91 -6.14 -27.98
C ASP A 165 -18.07 -7.62 -28.38
N HIS A 166 -18.38 -8.48 -27.41
CA HIS A 166 -18.89 -9.82 -27.68
C HIS A 166 -20.00 -10.25 -26.72
N ALA A 167 -20.66 -11.37 -27.02
CA ALA A 167 -21.68 -11.91 -26.14
C ALA A 167 -21.04 -12.41 -24.83
N ASP A 168 -21.76 -12.29 -23.72
CA ASP A 168 -21.39 -12.93 -22.46
C ASP A 168 -21.34 -14.45 -22.67
N ASP A 169 -20.13 -14.98 -22.59
CA ASP A 169 -19.78 -16.39 -22.73
C ASP A 169 -19.11 -16.95 -21.48
N GLY A 170 -19.11 -16.17 -20.39
CA GLY A 170 -18.47 -16.50 -19.13
C GLY A 170 -16.98 -16.18 -19.03
N THR A 171 -16.33 -15.67 -20.09
CA THR A 171 -14.94 -15.20 -20.02
C THR A 171 -14.88 -13.74 -19.56
N SER A 172 -13.89 -13.40 -18.74
CA SER A 172 -13.69 -12.03 -18.21
C SER A 172 -12.33 -11.42 -18.55
N ALA A 173 -11.57 -12.03 -19.46
CA ALA A 173 -10.25 -11.56 -19.86
C ALA A 173 -9.84 -12.00 -21.27
N ALA A 174 -8.83 -11.35 -21.86
CA ALA A 174 -8.22 -11.80 -23.11
C ALA A 174 -7.48 -13.15 -22.96
N VAL A 175 -6.93 -13.41 -21.78
CA VAL A 175 -6.49 -14.72 -21.32
C VAL A 175 -7.27 -15.06 -20.06
N ASP A 176 -8.22 -15.99 -20.18
CA ASP A 176 -9.12 -16.34 -19.08
C ASP A 176 -8.91 -17.79 -18.66
N SER A 177 -8.71 -18.04 -17.36
CA SER A 177 -8.35 -19.35 -16.85
C SER A 177 -9.18 -19.77 -15.63
N ALA A 178 -9.71 -20.99 -15.67
CA ALA A 178 -10.30 -21.66 -14.52
C ALA A 178 -9.27 -22.49 -13.71
N ALA A 179 -7.98 -22.36 -14.02
CA ALA A 179 -6.86 -23.08 -13.44
C ALA A 179 -5.65 -22.14 -13.23
N ASP A 180 -4.66 -22.56 -12.45
CA ASP A 180 -3.40 -21.83 -12.33
C ASP A 180 -2.75 -21.52 -13.69
N LEU A 181 -2.27 -20.29 -13.84
CA LEU A 181 -1.61 -19.81 -15.05
C LEU A 181 -0.18 -19.39 -14.75
N VAL A 182 0.78 -19.90 -15.54
CA VAL A 182 2.19 -19.51 -15.43
C VAL A 182 2.70 -18.92 -16.74
N VAL A 183 3.35 -17.77 -16.70
CA VAL A 183 4.07 -17.17 -17.82
C VAL A 183 5.57 -17.32 -17.61
N THR A 184 6.30 -17.84 -18.60
CA THR A 184 7.74 -18.09 -18.49
C THR A 184 8.43 -18.00 -19.84
N GLY A 185 9.76 -17.95 -19.86
CA GLY A 185 10.57 -17.87 -21.08
C GLY A 185 11.10 -16.47 -21.36
N THR A 186 11.85 -16.31 -22.45
CA THR A 186 12.59 -15.07 -22.76
C THR A 186 12.01 -14.27 -23.93
N GLY A 187 10.93 -14.77 -24.56
CA GLY A 187 10.19 -14.03 -25.58
C GLY A 187 9.32 -12.92 -25.01
N SER A 188 8.57 -12.23 -25.87
CA SER A 188 7.59 -11.22 -25.47
C SER A 188 6.14 -11.65 -25.68
N LEU A 189 5.26 -11.17 -24.79
CA LEU A 189 3.82 -11.34 -24.83
C LEU A 189 3.13 -9.98 -24.67
N GLN A 190 2.35 -9.60 -25.67
CA GLN A 190 1.38 -8.50 -25.56
C GLN A 190 -0.01 -9.07 -25.30
N VAL A 191 -0.68 -8.62 -24.25
CA VAL A 191 -2.09 -8.92 -23.99
C VAL A 191 -2.91 -7.65 -24.13
N THR A 192 -4.08 -7.75 -24.76
CA THR A 192 -5.05 -6.65 -24.85
C THR A 192 -6.42 -7.13 -24.41
N GLY A 193 -6.82 -6.74 -23.19
CA GLY A 193 -8.15 -6.93 -22.63
C GLY A 193 -9.05 -5.76 -23.00
N ALA A 194 -9.60 -5.79 -24.21
CA ALA A 194 -10.45 -4.72 -24.72
C ALA A 194 -11.87 -4.77 -24.16
N LEU A 195 -12.32 -5.91 -23.61
CA LEU A 195 -13.61 -6.01 -22.93
C LEU A 195 -13.50 -5.73 -21.42
N ASN A 196 -12.58 -6.40 -20.74
CA ASN A 196 -12.42 -6.35 -19.29
C ASN A 196 -10.94 -6.51 -18.90
N ASP A 197 -10.55 -7.63 -18.29
CA ASP A 197 -9.19 -7.83 -17.79
C ASP A 197 -8.23 -8.23 -18.91
N GLY A 198 -6.94 -7.99 -18.70
CA GLY A 198 -5.89 -8.55 -19.55
C GLY A 198 -5.78 -10.05 -19.37
N ILE A 199 -5.37 -10.45 -18.17
CA ILE A 199 -5.20 -11.85 -17.74
C ILE A 199 -6.04 -12.08 -16.49
N ASN A 200 -6.90 -13.09 -16.50
CA ASN A 200 -7.66 -13.53 -15.34
C ASN A 200 -7.45 -15.02 -15.06
N SER A 201 -7.28 -15.37 -13.79
CA SER A 201 -7.33 -16.74 -13.27
C SER A 201 -8.28 -16.83 -12.08
N SER A 202 -9.10 -17.88 -12.06
CA SER A 202 -9.90 -18.26 -10.88
C SER A 202 -9.04 -18.90 -9.78
N ASP A 203 -7.78 -19.23 -10.06
CA ASP A 203 -6.76 -19.64 -9.08
C ASP A 203 -5.62 -18.58 -9.10
N GLY A 204 -4.34 -18.99 -9.16
CA GLY A 204 -3.18 -18.09 -9.19
C GLY A 204 -2.70 -17.72 -10.60
N VAL A 205 -1.97 -16.60 -10.68
CA VAL A 205 -1.17 -16.21 -11.83
C VAL A 205 0.29 -16.01 -11.40
N THR A 206 1.23 -16.71 -12.05
CA THR A 206 2.67 -16.54 -11.81
C THR A 206 3.39 -16.10 -13.07
N VAL A 207 4.11 -14.99 -13.02
CA VAL A 207 5.07 -14.57 -14.04
C VAL A 207 6.47 -14.91 -13.55
N GLU A 208 7.08 -15.94 -14.14
CA GLU A 208 8.44 -16.34 -13.80
C GLU A 208 9.51 -15.51 -14.51
N SER A 209 9.24 -15.14 -15.76
CA SER A 209 10.17 -14.42 -16.65
C SER A 209 9.49 -13.98 -17.94
N GLY A 210 10.22 -13.19 -18.74
CA GLY A 210 9.80 -12.75 -20.07
C GLY A 210 9.56 -11.24 -20.14
N THR A 211 9.15 -10.76 -21.31
CA THR A 211 8.66 -9.38 -21.47
C THR A 211 7.15 -9.43 -21.67
N VAL A 212 6.39 -9.01 -20.67
CA VAL A 212 4.92 -9.06 -20.67
C VAL A 212 4.38 -7.64 -20.67
N THR A 213 3.57 -7.30 -21.67
CA THR A 213 2.91 -6.00 -21.76
C THR A 213 1.40 -6.20 -21.82
N ILE A 214 0.65 -5.49 -20.99
CA ILE A 214 -0.80 -5.63 -20.85
C ILE A 214 -1.46 -4.26 -20.97
N ASP A 215 -2.51 -4.19 -21.78
CA ASP A 215 -3.44 -3.06 -21.89
C ASP A 215 -4.86 -3.59 -21.65
N ALA A 216 -5.50 -3.17 -20.56
CA ALA A 216 -6.78 -3.69 -20.09
C ALA A 216 -7.77 -2.56 -19.79
N VAL A 217 -9.05 -2.79 -20.10
CA VAL A 217 -10.14 -1.85 -19.78
C VAL A 217 -10.49 -1.88 -18.30
N ASP A 218 -10.37 -3.04 -17.66
CA ASP A 218 -10.55 -3.24 -16.22
C ASP A 218 -9.21 -3.62 -15.59
N ASP A 219 -9.06 -4.81 -14.99
CA ASP A 219 -7.84 -5.19 -14.27
C ASP A 219 -6.74 -5.69 -15.23
N GLY A 220 -5.48 -5.40 -14.92
CA GLY A 220 -4.35 -5.85 -15.72
C GLY A 220 -4.12 -7.36 -15.63
N ILE A 221 -3.66 -7.79 -14.45
CA ILE A 221 -3.52 -9.21 -14.08
C ILE A 221 -4.34 -9.45 -12.82
N ARG A 222 -5.32 -10.34 -12.91
CA ARG A 222 -6.12 -10.81 -11.79
C ARG A 222 -5.89 -12.30 -11.57
N GLY A 223 -5.42 -12.67 -10.39
CA GLY A 223 -5.37 -14.06 -9.94
C GLY A 223 -6.08 -14.14 -8.60
N GLN A 224 -7.22 -14.82 -8.55
CA GLN A 224 -8.04 -14.89 -7.35
C GLN A 224 -7.22 -15.34 -6.14
N ASP A 225 -6.45 -16.42 -6.26
CA ASP A 225 -5.66 -16.95 -5.15
C ASP A 225 -4.36 -16.19 -4.94
N SER A 226 -3.71 -15.76 -6.02
CA SER A 226 -2.44 -15.03 -5.95
C SER A 226 -2.06 -14.39 -7.27
N VAL A 227 -1.26 -13.32 -7.19
CA VAL A 227 -0.43 -12.85 -8.30
C VAL A 227 1.03 -12.84 -7.88
N VAL A 228 1.88 -13.60 -8.58
CA VAL A 228 3.31 -13.71 -8.25
C VAL A 228 4.16 -13.30 -9.43
N VAL A 229 5.11 -12.38 -9.23
CA VAL A 229 6.13 -12.02 -10.22
C VAL A 229 7.49 -12.36 -9.66
N LEU A 230 8.15 -13.37 -10.22
CA LEU A 230 9.47 -13.81 -9.77
C LEU A 230 10.60 -13.02 -10.43
N ASP A 231 10.48 -12.77 -11.73
CA ASP A 231 11.43 -12.02 -12.56
C ASP A 231 10.75 -11.62 -13.89
N GLY A 232 11.45 -10.88 -14.74
CA GLY A 232 10.97 -10.43 -16.05
C GLY A 232 10.78 -8.92 -16.14
N ASP A 233 10.26 -8.47 -17.29
CA ASP A 233 9.89 -7.08 -17.58
C ASP A 233 8.37 -7.05 -17.81
N VAL A 234 7.61 -6.59 -16.82
CA VAL A 234 6.15 -6.59 -16.79
C VAL A 234 5.64 -5.16 -16.83
N THR A 235 4.93 -4.78 -17.88
CA THR A 235 4.30 -3.47 -18.02
C THR A 235 2.79 -3.61 -18.12
N VAL A 236 2.04 -2.95 -17.23
CA VAL A 236 0.58 -3.02 -17.17
C VAL A 236 -0.03 -1.62 -17.28
N THR A 237 -1.00 -1.46 -18.18
CA THR A 237 -1.92 -0.32 -18.20
C THR A 237 -3.33 -0.85 -18.00
N ALA A 238 -4.03 -0.35 -16.97
CA ALA A 238 -5.33 -0.85 -16.53
C ALA A 238 -6.31 0.30 -16.29
N GLY A 239 -7.57 0.12 -16.68
CA GLY A 239 -8.67 1.02 -16.32
C GLY A 239 -9.25 0.73 -14.93
N GLY A 240 -9.05 -0.48 -14.42
CA GLY A 240 -9.22 -0.89 -13.03
C GLY A 240 -7.87 -0.96 -12.33
N ASP A 241 -7.63 -2.06 -11.62
CA ASP A 241 -6.41 -2.31 -10.84
C ASP A 241 -5.28 -2.88 -11.72
N GLY A 242 -4.03 -2.60 -11.36
CA GLY A 242 -2.88 -3.13 -12.10
C GLY A 242 -2.68 -4.63 -11.91
N LEU A 243 -2.26 -5.01 -10.71
CA LEU A 243 -2.14 -6.41 -10.27
C LEU A 243 -3.08 -6.66 -9.10
N LYS A 244 -3.88 -7.72 -9.17
CA LYS A 244 -4.98 -7.96 -8.24
C LYS A 244 -5.08 -9.40 -7.78
N SER A 245 -5.25 -9.59 -6.47
CA SER A 245 -5.66 -10.86 -5.89
C SER A 245 -6.74 -10.65 -4.84
N ASP A 246 -7.83 -11.42 -4.93
CA ASP A 246 -9.09 -11.10 -4.25
C ASP A 246 -9.80 -12.31 -3.60
N ASP A 247 -9.07 -13.39 -3.32
CA ASP A 247 -9.55 -14.42 -2.39
C ASP A 247 -9.65 -13.85 -0.98
N THR A 248 -10.87 -13.84 -0.45
CA THR A 248 -11.22 -13.37 0.89
C THR A 248 -11.73 -14.50 1.79
N GLU A 249 -11.77 -15.72 1.27
CA GLU A 249 -12.28 -16.92 1.94
C GLU A 249 -11.16 -17.74 2.59
N ASP A 250 -9.92 -17.63 2.09
CA ASP A 250 -8.72 -18.22 2.70
C ASP A 250 -7.60 -17.18 2.87
N VAL A 251 -7.18 -16.96 4.12
CA VAL A 251 -6.17 -15.95 4.47
C VAL A 251 -4.74 -16.32 4.07
N SER A 252 -4.48 -17.55 3.60
CA SER A 252 -3.18 -17.89 2.97
C SER A 252 -3.13 -17.61 1.46
N ARG A 253 -4.24 -17.11 0.91
CA ARG A 253 -4.44 -16.71 -0.49
C ARG A 253 -4.79 -15.23 -0.56
N GLY A 254 -5.13 -14.71 -1.73
CA GLY A 254 -5.49 -13.31 -1.93
C GLY A 254 -4.29 -12.36 -1.91
N PHE A 255 -3.07 -12.88 -2.11
CA PHE A 255 -1.83 -12.11 -1.96
C PHE A 255 -1.18 -11.76 -3.31
N VAL A 256 -0.40 -10.68 -3.31
CA VAL A 256 0.48 -10.32 -4.42
C VAL A 256 1.94 -10.39 -3.95
N TYR A 257 2.79 -11.12 -4.66
CA TYR A 257 4.22 -11.22 -4.37
C TYR A 257 5.10 -10.80 -5.54
N LEU A 258 5.89 -9.76 -5.33
CA LEU A 258 6.89 -9.24 -6.28
C LEU A 258 8.28 -9.58 -5.76
N ALA A 259 8.85 -10.69 -6.25
CA ALA A 259 10.16 -11.16 -5.82
C ALA A 259 11.32 -10.40 -6.48
N GLY A 260 11.13 -9.98 -7.73
CA GLY A 260 12.18 -9.43 -8.59
C GLY A 260 11.65 -8.93 -9.94
N GLY A 261 12.55 -8.77 -10.91
CA GLY A 261 12.25 -8.22 -12.23
C GLY A 261 12.07 -6.69 -12.23
N THR A 262 11.52 -6.18 -13.33
CA THR A 262 11.06 -4.80 -13.49
C THR A 262 9.56 -4.84 -13.72
N VAL A 263 8.80 -4.19 -12.86
CA VAL A 263 7.33 -4.12 -12.92
C VAL A 263 6.92 -2.65 -12.99
N THR A 264 6.23 -2.28 -14.05
CA THR A 264 5.69 -0.93 -14.25
C THR A 264 4.16 -1.02 -14.39
N VAL A 265 3.45 -0.29 -13.54
CA VAL A 265 1.98 -0.29 -13.49
C VAL A 265 1.46 1.13 -13.65
N THR A 266 0.51 1.31 -14.55
CA THR A 266 -0.34 2.50 -14.63
C THR A 266 -1.79 2.08 -14.54
N ALA A 267 -2.46 2.44 -13.45
CA ALA A 267 -3.84 2.04 -13.17
C ALA A 267 -4.72 3.27 -12.93
N SER A 268 -6.00 3.19 -13.27
CA SER A 268 -6.97 4.19 -12.79
C SER A 268 -7.49 3.83 -11.41
N GLY A 269 -7.54 2.53 -11.09
CA GLY A 269 -7.75 1.99 -9.75
C GLY A 269 -6.45 1.87 -8.96
N ASP A 270 -6.36 0.84 -8.12
CA ASP A 270 -5.18 0.55 -7.31
C ASP A 270 -4.04 0.00 -8.18
N GLY A 271 -2.81 0.31 -7.83
CA GLY A 271 -1.66 -0.18 -8.58
C GLY A 271 -1.48 -1.67 -8.35
N ILE A 272 -1.34 -2.02 -7.08
CA ILE A 272 -1.26 -3.40 -6.58
C ILE A 272 -2.30 -3.56 -5.48
N GLN A 273 -3.25 -4.47 -5.66
CA GLN A 273 -4.29 -4.77 -4.68
C GLN A 273 -4.27 -6.24 -4.27
N ALA A 274 -4.27 -6.48 -2.96
CA ALA A 274 -4.36 -7.80 -2.36
C ALA A 274 -5.41 -7.80 -1.26
N SER A 275 -6.28 -8.81 -1.25
CA SER A 275 -7.20 -9.05 -0.11
C SER A 275 -6.51 -9.60 1.14
N THR A 276 -5.21 -9.89 1.05
CA THR A 276 -4.36 -10.20 2.21
C THR A 276 -3.08 -9.39 2.17
N ASP A 277 -2.04 -9.90 1.52
CA ASP A 277 -0.68 -9.36 1.62
C ASP A 277 -0.17 -8.84 0.28
N VAL A 278 0.42 -7.64 0.28
CA VAL A 278 1.33 -7.21 -0.79
C VAL A 278 2.76 -7.35 -0.30
N LEU A 279 3.54 -8.19 -0.98
CA LEU A 279 4.90 -8.54 -0.60
C LEU A 279 5.89 -8.07 -1.69
N VAL A 280 6.83 -7.20 -1.32
CA VAL A 280 7.89 -6.71 -2.23
C VAL A 280 9.25 -7.19 -1.73
N GLY A 281 9.76 -8.26 -2.34
CA GLY A 281 11.04 -8.86 -1.99
C GLY A 281 12.24 -8.21 -2.67
N GLY A 282 12.06 -7.60 -3.84
CA GLY A 282 13.14 -7.04 -4.65
C GLY A 282 12.70 -6.55 -6.02
N GLY A 283 13.65 -6.29 -6.91
CA GLY A 283 13.40 -5.81 -8.27
C GLY A 283 13.23 -4.29 -8.35
N THR A 284 12.69 -3.81 -9.47
CA THR A 284 12.25 -2.43 -9.68
C THR A 284 10.74 -2.42 -9.82
N LEU A 285 10.06 -1.61 -9.02
CA LEU A 285 8.61 -1.43 -9.05
C LEU A 285 8.29 0.05 -9.27
N GLU A 286 7.61 0.37 -10.36
CA GLU A 286 7.12 1.72 -10.68
C GLU A 286 5.59 1.70 -10.79
N VAL A 287 4.90 2.45 -9.95
CA VAL A 287 3.43 2.47 -9.89
C VAL A 287 2.92 3.90 -10.04
N THR A 288 1.96 4.09 -10.93
CA THR A 288 1.19 5.35 -11.06
C THR A 288 -0.30 5.06 -11.05
N THR A 289 -1.03 5.66 -10.10
CA THR A 289 -2.46 5.39 -9.87
C THR A 289 -3.28 6.66 -9.88
N GLY A 290 -4.50 6.62 -10.41
CA GLY A 290 -5.40 7.79 -10.49
C GLY A 290 -4.84 9.00 -11.25
N GLY A 291 -3.72 8.84 -11.96
CA GLY A 291 -2.96 9.91 -12.62
C GLY A 291 -1.90 10.61 -11.75
N GLY A 292 -1.64 10.14 -10.53
CA GLY A 292 -0.57 10.60 -9.64
C GLY A 292 -0.99 11.62 -8.57
N ALA A 293 -0.07 11.96 -7.67
CA ALA A 293 -0.23 12.78 -6.46
C ALA A 293 -0.75 14.21 -6.69
N GLY A 294 -0.72 14.69 -7.93
CA GLY A 294 -1.31 15.99 -8.29
C GLY A 294 -2.81 15.94 -8.57
N GLN A 295 -3.42 14.76 -8.50
CA GLN A 295 -4.77 14.50 -8.96
C GLN A 295 -5.72 14.25 -7.79
N THR A 296 -7.02 14.35 -8.09
CA THR A 296 -8.09 14.00 -7.17
C THR A 296 -9.00 13.03 -7.90
N VAL A 297 -9.30 11.90 -7.27
CA VAL A 297 -10.23 10.89 -7.77
C VAL A 297 -11.62 11.07 -7.15
N ALA A 298 -12.58 10.23 -7.55
CA ALA A 298 -13.91 10.27 -6.93
C ALA A 298 -13.86 9.68 -5.52
N ASP A 299 -14.70 10.16 -4.61
CA ASP A 299 -14.74 9.71 -3.20
C ASP A 299 -14.99 8.19 -3.02
N ASP A 300 -15.52 7.51 -4.04
CA ASP A 300 -15.79 6.07 -4.06
C ASP A 300 -14.82 5.28 -4.95
N ALA A 301 -13.82 5.93 -5.53
CA ALA A 301 -12.71 5.26 -6.19
C ALA A 301 -11.68 4.83 -5.15
N SER A 302 -10.89 3.80 -5.49
CA SER A 302 -9.65 3.46 -4.79
C SER A 302 -8.55 3.67 -5.81
N ALA A 303 -7.57 4.51 -5.51
CA ALA A 303 -6.46 4.80 -6.41
C ALA A 303 -5.12 4.75 -5.68
N LYS A 304 -4.98 3.77 -4.78
CA LYS A 304 -3.83 3.59 -3.90
C LYS A 304 -2.70 2.89 -4.66
N GLY A 305 -1.46 3.22 -4.33
CA GLY A 305 -0.30 2.63 -4.99
C GLY A 305 -0.16 1.13 -4.70
N LEU A 306 0.16 0.81 -3.44
CA LEU A 306 0.20 -0.56 -2.91
C LEU A 306 -0.86 -0.69 -1.83
N LYS A 307 -1.75 -1.68 -1.95
CA LYS A 307 -2.86 -1.90 -1.03
C LYS A 307 -2.99 -3.37 -0.63
N GLY A 308 -2.90 -3.65 0.67
CA GLY A 308 -3.13 -4.98 1.24
C GLY A 308 -4.02 -4.93 2.47
N ASP A 309 -5.10 -5.71 2.51
CA ASP A 309 -6.04 -5.67 3.63
C ASP A 309 -5.46 -6.23 4.94
N VAL A 310 -4.44 -7.10 4.87
CA VAL A 310 -3.69 -7.60 6.05
C VAL A 310 -2.37 -6.87 6.19
N SER A 311 -1.56 -6.86 5.13
CA SER A 311 -0.26 -6.21 5.19
C SER A 311 0.30 -5.74 3.87
N VAL A 312 1.15 -4.71 3.94
CA VAL A 312 2.14 -4.41 2.90
C VAL A 312 3.54 -4.57 3.50
N VAL A 313 4.33 -5.48 2.94
CA VAL A 313 5.66 -5.84 3.46
C VAL A 313 6.72 -5.63 2.39
N ILE A 314 7.64 -4.70 2.66
CA ILE A 314 8.70 -4.30 1.73
C ILE A 314 10.05 -4.70 2.33
N GLY A 315 10.69 -5.69 1.71
CA GLY A 315 11.98 -6.24 2.11
C GLY A 315 13.17 -5.77 1.29
N GLY A 316 12.92 -5.24 0.09
CA GLY A 316 13.96 -4.86 -0.85
C GLY A 316 13.40 -4.19 -2.11
N GLY A 317 14.31 -3.93 -3.06
CA GLY A 317 13.98 -3.38 -4.38
C GLY A 317 14.01 -1.85 -4.45
N ASP A 318 13.92 -1.34 -5.68
CA ASP A 318 13.74 0.09 -5.98
C ASP A 318 12.24 0.31 -6.22
N VAL A 319 11.55 0.97 -5.30
CA VAL A 319 10.09 1.14 -5.31
C VAL A 319 9.75 2.61 -5.52
N THR A 320 9.07 2.94 -6.61
CA THR A 320 8.58 4.28 -6.90
C THR A 320 7.07 4.26 -7.04
N VAL A 321 6.37 5.10 -6.29
CA VAL A 321 4.92 5.20 -6.32
C VAL A 321 4.50 6.67 -6.43
N ASP A 322 3.64 6.95 -7.41
CA ASP A 322 2.98 8.25 -7.61
C ASP A 322 1.46 8.05 -7.64
N SER A 323 0.78 8.37 -6.53
CA SER A 323 -0.60 7.95 -6.28
C SER A 323 -1.55 9.13 -6.04
N ALA A 324 -2.76 9.06 -6.58
CA ALA A 324 -3.81 10.06 -6.34
C ALA A 324 -4.55 9.86 -5.00
N GLU A 325 -4.20 8.82 -4.24
CA GLU A 325 -4.54 8.61 -2.84
C GLU A 325 -3.23 8.26 -2.10
N ASP A 326 -3.25 7.26 -1.22
CA ASP A 326 -2.07 6.79 -0.50
C ASP A 326 -1.08 6.12 -1.45
N ALA A 327 0.21 6.32 -1.23
CA ALA A 327 1.23 5.59 -1.98
C ALA A 327 1.38 4.15 -1.46
N VAL A 328 1.34 3.95 -0.14
CA VAL A 328 1.32 2.62 0.50
C VAL A 328 0.23 2.60 1.55
N HIS A 329 -0.66 1.61 1.50
CA HIS A 329 -1.82 1.50 2.37
C HIS A 329 -2.05 0.06 2.82
N ALA A 330 -2.36 -0.14 4.10
CA ALA A 330 -2.80 -1.43 4.59
C ALA A 330 -3.77 -1.32 5.75
N ASP A 331 -4.99 -1.85 5.58
CA ASP A 331 -6.04 -1.98 6.62
C ASP A 331 -5.54 -2.66 7.92
N GLY A 332 -4.40 -3.36 7.83
CA GLY A 332 -3.65 -3.88 8.97
C GLY A 332 -2.33 -3.15 9.18
N VAL A 333 -1.25 -3.72 8.64
CA VAL A 333 0.13 -3.30 8.97
C VAL A 333 0.99 -3.02 7.75
N VAL A 334 1.91 -2.08 7.90
CA VAL A 334 2.98 -1.86 6.92
C VAL A 334 4.33 -2.18 7.57
N SER A 335 5.16 -2.98 6.90
CA SER A 335 6.51 -3.27 7.37
C SER A 335 7.56 -3.02 6.30
N VAL A 336 8.54 -2.15 6.62
CA VAL A 336 9.68 -1.83 5.77
C VAL A 336 10.96 -2.35 6.45
N THR A 337 11.54 -3.39 5.88
CA THR A 337 12.78 -4.01 6.39
C THR A 337 14.00 -3.73 5.49
N GLY A 338 13.76 -3.25 4.26
CA GLY A 338 14.78 -2.86 3.28
C GLY A 338 14.15 -2.17 2.06
N GLY A 339 14.96 -1.98 1.01
CA GLY A 339 14.55 -1.32 -0.24
C GLY A 339 14.82 0.19 -0.27
N ASP A 340 14.71 0.78 -1.46
CA ASP A 340 14.79 2.22 -1.71
C ASP A 340 13.42 2.70 -2.21
N LEU A 341 12.62 3.28 -1.33
CA LEU A 341 11.25 3.73 -1.59
C LEU A 341 11.23 5.23 -1.89
N THR A 342 10.62 5.63 -3.00
CA THR A 342 10.30 7.02 -3.37
C THR A 342 8.81 7.16 -3.60
N LEU A 343 8.13 7.87 -2.71
CA LEU A 343 6.69 7.96 -2.63
C LEU A 343 6.21 9.40 -2.88
N ALA A 344 5.13 9.53 -3.64
CA ALA A 344 4.34 10.74 -3.79
C ALA A 344 2.86 10.35 -3.71
N ALA A 345 2.10 11.08 -2.91
CA ALA A 345 0.69 10.81 -2.66
C ALA A 345 -0.11 12.11 -2.64
N ALA A 346 -1.39 12.05 -3.03
CA ALA A 346 -2.30 13.15 -2.79
C ALA A 346 -2.86 13.13 -1.36
N ASP A 347 -2.99 11.92 -0.80
CA ASP A 347 -3.39 11.63 0.59
C ASP A 347 -2.14 11.25 1.39
N ASP A 348 -1.95 10.01 1.82
CA ASP A 348 -0.79 9.67 2.66
C ASP A 348 0.40 9.07 1.92
N GLY A 349 1.61 9.41 2.37
CA GLY A 349 2.81 8.71 1.91
C GLY A 349 2.75 7.22 2.28
N VAL A 350 2.52 6.92 3.55
CA VAL A 350 2.29 5.57 4.07
C VAL A 350 1.19 5.61 5.11
N HIS A 351 0.13 4.85 4.87
CA HIS A 351 -0.99 4.66 5.80
C HIS A 351 -1.04 3.20 6.27
N ALA A 352 -1.13 2.98 7.57
CA ALA A 352 -1.42 1.67 8.15
C ALA A 352 -2.37 1.81 9.35
N GLU A 353 -3.52 1.17 9.32
CA GLU A 353 -4.53 1.37 10.35
C GLU A 353 -4.05 0.90 11.74
N ALA A 354 -3.21 -0.15 11.81
CA ALA A 354 -2.78 -0.75 13.08
C ALA A 354 -1.31 -0.49 13.45
N ASP A 355 -0.36 -0.79 12.56
CA ASP A 355 1.07 -0.63 12.84
C ASP A 355 1.89 -0.35 11.57
N LEU A 356 2.77 0.64 11.65
CA LEU A 356 3.82 0.90 10.69
C LEU A 356 5.19 0.67 11.34
N SER A 357 5.96 -0.29 10.83
CA SER A 357 7.32 -0.60 11.30
C SER A 357 8.36 -0.34 10.21
N ILE A 358 9.31 0.56 10.48
CA ILE A 358 10.48 0.82 9.64
C ILE A 358 11.74 0.35 10.36
N ALA A 359 12.34 -0.74 9.87
CA ALA A 359 13.54 -1.35 10.44
C ALA A 359 14.80 -1.14 9.58
N GLY A 360 14.64 -0.79 8.30
CA GLY A 360 15.72 -0.61 7.35
C GLY A 360 15.25 0.08 6.06
N GLY A 361 16.13 0.12 5.06
CA GLY A 361 15.85 0.76 3.77
C GLY A 361 15.88 2.29 3.79
N THR A 362 15.55 2.87 2.64
CA THR A 362 15.32 4.30 2.45
C THR A 362 13.83 4.52 2.24
N VAL A 363 13.21 5.43 2.98
CA VAL A 363 11.81 5.84 2.80
C VAL A 363 11.78 7.33 2.53
N THR A 364 11.62 7.70 1.27
CA THR A 364 11.47 9.10 0.86
C THR A 364 10.02 9.38 0.49
N VAL A 365 9.34 10.23 1.27
CA VAL A 365 8.04 10.80 0.87
C VAL A 365 8.29 12.21 0.35
N SER A 366 8.18 12.37 -0.97
CA SER A 366 8.48 13.63 -1.65
C SER A 366 7.40 14.70 -1.50
N GLY A 367 6.18 14.27 -1.17
CA GLY A 367 5.02 15.11 -0.91
C GLY A 367 3.76 14.28 -0.69
N SER A 368 2.95 14.68 0.28
CA SER A 368 1.67 14.07 0.67
C SER A 368 0.83 15.04 1.52
N TYR A 369 -0.40 14.66 1.87
CA TYR A 369 -1.18 15.28 2.92
C TYR A 369 -0.50 15.02 4.27
N GLU A 370 -0.48 13.77 4.74
CA GLU A 370 0.38 13.31 5.84
C GLU A 370 1.46 12.38 5.32
N ALA A 371 2.65 12.39 5.92
CA ALA A 371 3.75 11.58 5.38
C ALA A 371 3.67 10.12 5.84
N LEU A 372 3.57 9.90 7.15
CA LEU A 372 3.39 8.58 7.75
C LEU A 372 2.22 8.65 8.74
N GLU A 373 1.17 7.87 8.51
CA GLU A 373 0.00 7.74 9.40
C GLU A 373 -0.14 6.30 9.90
N SER A 374 -0.26 6.13 11.22
CA SER A 374 -0.69 4.87 11.82
C SER A 374 -1.08 5.01 13.29
N ALA A 375 -1.90 4.08 13.81
CA ALA A 375 -2.11 3.98 15.25
C ALA A 375 -0.79 3.75 16.02
N VAL A 376 0.17 3.02 15.44
CA VAL A 376 1.50 2.82 16.03
C VAL A 376 2.56 2.96 14.95
N VAL A 377 3.58 3.77 15.20
CA VAL A 377 4.75 3.87 14.32
C VAL A 377 6.00 3.51 15.10
N THR A 378 6.76 2.55 14.57
CA THR A 378 8.07 2.14 15.12
C THR A 378 9.16 2.33 14.09
N ILE A 379 10.10 3.24 14.35
CA ILE A 379 11.31 3.44 13.54
C ILE A 379 12.51 2.92 14.33
N SER A 380 13.06 1.78 13.91
CA SER A 380 14.22 1.15 14.54
C SER A 380 15.51 1.24 13.71
N GLY A 381 15.39 1.62 12.44
CA GLY A 381 16.49 1.80 11.50
C GLY A 381 16.03 2.52 10.23
N GLY A 382 16.87 2.48 9.20
CA GLY A 382 16.60 3.11 7.90
C GLY A 382 16.96 4.59 7.79
N ASP A 383 16.77 5.14 6.60
CA ASP A 383 16.86 6.57 6.27
C ASP A 383 15.46 7.05 5.86
N VAL A 384 14.81 7.82 6.72
CA VAL A 384 13.44 8.30 6.54
C VAL A 384 13.50 9.80 6.26
N ASP A 385 13.12 10.21 5.06
CA ASP A 385 13.09 11.61 4.62
C ASP A 385 11.69 11.94 4.09
N VAL A 386 10.90 12.64 4.87
CA VAL A 386 9.47 12.80 4.59
C VAL A 386 9.05 14.26 4.54
N THR A 387 8.28 14.60 3.52
CA THR A 387 7.70 15.92 3.29
C THR A 387 6.18 15.81 3.21
N ALA A 388 5.48 16.56 4.07
CA ALA A 388 4.02 16.56 4.15
C ALA A 388 3.47 17.98 4.16
N SER A 389 2.26 18.15 3.62
CA SER A 389 1.57 19.44 3.60
C SER A 389 0.79 19.72 4.88
N ASP A 390 0.35 18.67 5.57
CA ASP A 390 -0.12 18.67 6.95
C ASP A 390 0.94 17.96 7.82
N ASP A 391 0.60 16.86 8.49
CA ASP A 391 1.45 16.29 9.51
C ASP A 391 2.58 15.42 8.94
N GLY A 392 3.77 15.56 9.52
CA GLY A 392 4.93 14.80 9.10
C GLY A 392 4.83 13.32 9.46
N ILE A 393 4.56 13.06 10.74
CA ILE A 393 4.24 11.72 11.24
C ILE A 393 3.04 11.88 12.15
N ASN A 394 1.89 11.32 11.77
CA ASN A 394 0.65 11.36 12.52
C ASN A 394 0.40 10.00 13.19
N ILE A 395 0.22 10.03 14.52
CA ILE A 395 -0.16 8.87 15.30
C ILE A 395 -1.58 9.05 15.83
N ALA A 396 -2.52 8.67 14.99
CA ALA A 396 -3.94 8.67 15.27
C ALA A 396 -4.52 7.28 14.97
N GLY A 397 -5.69 7.00 15.53
CA GLY A 397 -6.46 5.84 15.08
C GLY A 397 -7.30 6.26 13.88
N GLY A 398 -7.36 5.40 12.85
CA GLY A 398 -8.17 5.67 11.68
C GLY A 398 -9.63 5.91 12.04
N ASP A 399 -10.13 7.12 11.81
CA ASP A 399 -11.56 7.38 11.63
C ASP A 399 -11.92 7.53 10.13
N GLY A 400 -11.09 6.95 9.25
CA GLY A 400 -11.22 6.97 7.78
C GLY A 400 -12.35 6.14 7.16
N SER A 401 -13.18 5.44 7.94
CA SER A 401 -14.48 4.98 7.45
C SER A 401 -15.56 5.95 7.92
N SER A 402 -16.19 6.65 7.00
CA SER A 402 -17.36 7.53 7.22
C SER A 402 -18.48 6.86 8.04
N ALA A 403 -18.34 6.85 9.36
CA ALA A 403 -19.27 6.22 10.30
C ALA A 403 -19.57 7.16 11.47
N GLY A 404 -19.98 8.39 11.16
CA GLY A 404 -20.26 9.43 12.16
C GLY A 404 -21.57 10.18 11.93
N GLY A 405 -22.70 9.48 11.79
CA GLY A 405 -24.01 10.14 11.95
C GLY A 405 -24.06 10.88 13.29
N PRO A 406 -24.71 12.06 13.40
CA PRO A 406 -24.67 12.88 14.62
C PRO A 406 -25.16 12.10 15.84
N GLY A 407 -24.24 11.59 16.67
CA GLY A 407 -24.54 10.83 17.88
C GLY A 407 -24.01 9.39 17.97
N ALA A 408 -23.18 8.92 17.04
CA ALA A 408 -22.36 7.73 17.29
C ALA A 408 -21.27 8.09 18.32
N ALA A 409 -21.21 7.35 19.43
CA ALA A 409 -20.15 7.53 20.40
C ALA A 409 -18.85 7.00 19.80
N ALA A 410 -17.83 7.85 19.73
CA ALA A 410 -16.46 7.41 19.52
C ALA A 410 -16.20 6.19 20.42
N ASP A 411 -15.60 5.14 19.85
CA ASP A 411 -15.02 4.08 20.66
C ASP A 411 -13.88 4.70 21.48
N SER A 412 -14.26 5.21 22.63
CA SER A 412 -13.43 5.93 23.60
C SER A 412 -12.67 4.95 24.49
N THR A 413 -12.30 3.78 23.95
CA THR A 413 -11.51 2.76 24.66
C THR A 413 -10.05 2.69 24.25
N ALA A 414 -9.60 3.45 23.24
CA ALA A 414 -8.18 3.70 23.02
C ALA A 414 -7.61 4.42 24.26
N THR A 415 -6.94 3.65 25.12
CA THR A 415 -6.18 4.16 26.25
C THR A 415 -4.98 4.91 25.67
N THR A 416 -4.48 5.99 26.29
CA THR A 416 -3.28 6.76 25.87
C THR A 416 -2.01 5.92 25.56
N GLY A 417 -2.00 4.62 25.87
CA GLY A 417 -0.95 3.67 25.49
C GLY A 417 -1.23 2.81 24.25
N ALA A 418 -2.32 3.06 23.51
CA ALA A 418 -2.64 2.42 22.23
C ALA A 418 -2.02 3.17 21.04
N TYR A 419 -1.80 4.48 21.19
CA TYR A 419 -1.14 5.33 20.19
C TYR A 419 0.29 5.62 20.61
N ALA A 420 1.26 5.27 19.77
CA ALA A 420 2.67 5.52 20.09
C ALA A 420 3.55 5.68 18.85
N LEU A 421 4.38 6.72 18.85
CA LEU A 421 5.58 6.81 18.03
C LEU A 421 6.79 6.38 18.86
N THR A 422 7.54 5.39 18.36
CA THR A 422 8.83 4.99 18.94
C THR A 422 9.94 5.10 17.91
N ILE A 423 10.95 5.94 18.19
CA ILE A 423 12.17 6.07 17.39
C ILE A 423 13.36 5.56 18.20
N SER A 424 13.94 4.45 17.77
CA SER A 424 15.06 3.78 18.46
C SER A 424 16.36 3.74 17.65
N GLY A 425 16.30 4.07 16.36
CA GLY A 425 17.44 4.11 15.45
C GLY A 425 17.11 4.83 14.14
N GLY A 426 18.01 4.74 13.17
CA GLY A 426 17.85 5.38 11.85
C GLY A 426 18.19 6.86 11.80
N THR A 427 18.08 7.43 10.60
CA THR A 427 18.04 8.88 10.36
C THR A 427 16.60 9.23 10.03
N VAL A 428 16.03 10.24 10.69
CA VAL A 428 14.64 10.66 10.48
C VAL A 428 14.63 12.17 10.23
N LEU A 429 14.33 12.56 9.00
CA LEU A 429 14.14 13.94 8.57
C LEU A 429 12.67 14.16 8.23
N VAL A 430 12.05 15.12 8.89
CA VAL A 430 10.65 15.48 8.68
C VAL A 430 10.56 16.94 8.24
N ASP A 431 9.85 17.22 7.16
CA ASP A 431 9.47 18.56 6.70
C ASP A 431 7.95 18.68 6.60
N ALA A 432 7.31 19.22 7.65
CA ALA A 432 5.85 19.28 7.76
C ALA A 432 5.29 20.71 7.59
N GLY A 433 4.16 20.83 6.87
CA GLY A 433 3.35 22.04 6.84
C GLY A 433 2.45 22.19 8.08
N GLY A 434 2.00 21.04 8.60
CA GLY A 434 1.30 20.79 9.86
C GLY A 434 2.26 20.50 11.01
N ASP A 435 1.82 19.69 11.97
CA ASP A 435 2.63 19.21 13.08
C ASP A 435 3.76 18.28 12.60
N GLY A 436 4.92 18.42 13.23
CA GLY A 436 6.10 17.65 12.82
C GLY A 436 5.97 16.17 13.18
N LEU A 437 5.95 15.91 14.49
CA LEU A 437 5.57 14.62 15.06
C LEU A 437 4.29 14.88 15.83
N ASP A 438 3.15 14.37 15.35
CA ASP A 438 1.86 14.45 16.03
C ASP A 438 1.47 13.09 16.60
N SER A 439 0.97 13.09 17.84
CA SER A 439 0.49 11.87 18.46
C SER A 439 -0.62 12.15 19.47
N SER A 440 -1.75 11.47 19.24
CA SER A 440 -2.82 11.32 20.24
C SER A 440 -2.38 10.49 21.47
N GLY A 441 -1.16 9.94 21.45
CA GLY A 441 -0.54 9.20 22.54
C GLY A 441 0.86 9.71 22.85
N THR A 442 1.86 8.82 22.87
CA THR A 442 3.23 9.18 23.30
C THR A 442 4.21 9.21 22.13
N VAL A 443 5.20 10.10 22.21
CA VAL A 443 6.40 10.05 21.38
C VAL A 443 7.59 9.63 22.26
N THR A 444 8.27 8.55 21.90
CA THR A 444 9.46 8.05 22.60
C THR A 444 10.66 7.98 21.67
N ILE A 445 11.73 8.69 22.02
CA ILE A 445 13.00 8.68 21.28
C ILE A 445 14.09 8.07 22.17
N THR A 446 14.59 6.89 21.80
CA THR A 446 15.65 6.19 22.53
C THR A 446 16.98 6.13 21.76
N GLY A 447 16.97 6.51 20.49
CA GLY A 447 18.12 6.50 19.59
C GLY A 447 17.81 7.19 18.26
N GLY A 448 18.70 7.03 17.28
CA GLY A 448 18.58 7.65 15.96
C GLY A 448 19.05 9.10 15.90
N ASP A 449 19.04 9.67 14.69
CA ASP A 449 19.25 11.09 14.42
C ASP A 449 17.96 11.70 13.86
N VAL A 450 17.24 12.43 14.70
CA VAL A 450 15.90 12.95 14.40
C VAL A 450 15.96 14.46 14.19
N THR A 451 15.63 14.92 12.99
CA THR A 451 15.47 16.33 12.65
C THR A 451 14.06 16.60 12.16
N VAL A 452 13.35 17.47 12.88
CA VAL A 452 11.98 17.87 12.57
C VAL A 452 11.98 19.34 12.18
N ASN A 453 11.86 19.59 10.88
CA ASN A 453 11.54 20.88 10.32
C ASN A 453 10.03 21.06 10.41
N GLY A 454 9.55 21.51 11.55
CA GLY A 454 8.14 21.77 11.81
C GLY A 454 7.61 23.03 11.12
N PRO A 455 6.36 23.40 11.40
CA PRO A 455 5.60 24.35 10.62
C PRO A 455 6.11 25.79 10.75
N THR A 456 5.81 26.60 9.73
CA THR A 456 5.97 28.07 9.82
C THR A 456 4.68 28.78 10.21
N GLU A 457 3.56 28.07 10.18
CA GLU A 457 2.24 28.57 10.55
C GLU A 457 2.00 28.48 12.06
N GLN A 458 1.15 29.38 12.57
CA GLN A 458 0.76 29.39 13.98
C GLN A 458 -0.41 28.44 14.17
N GLY A 459 -0.39 27.62 15.22
CA GLY A 459 -1.45 26.64 15.49
C GLY A 459 -0.90 25.23 15.62
N ASN A 460 0.27 25.00 15.02
CA ASN A 460 0.97 23.73 14.96
C ASN A 460 2.37 23.88 15.59
N GLY A 461 2.99 22.76 15.99
CA GLY A 461 4.30 22.61 16.60
C GLY A 461 5.17 21.57 15.89
N ALA A 462 6.49 21.66 16.10
CA ALA A 462 7.41 20.63 15.61
C ALA A 462 7.24 19.29 16.36
N LEU A 463 6.69 19.36 17.57
CA LEU A 463 6.37 18.24 18.43
C LEU A 463 4.97 18.51 18.97
N ASP A 464 4.06 17.57 18.81
CA ASP A 464 2.76 17.52 19.48
C ASP A 464 2.53 16.09 19.95
N ALA A 465 2.33 15.91 21.26
CA ALA A 465 2.06 14.60 21.82
C ALA A 465 1.21 14.74 23.09
N ASP A 466 -0.01 14.23 23.06
CA ASP A 466 -0.95 14.27 24.18
C ASP A 466 -0.41 13.58 25.44
N GLY A 467 0.28 12.45 25.24
CA GLY A 467 1.00 11.68 26.26
C GLY A 467 2.41 12.19 26.56
N GLY A 468 2.87 13.21 25.82
CA GLY A 468 4.18 13.83 25.96
C GLY A 468 5.31 13.13 25.19
N VAL A 469 6.40 13.88 25.04
CA VAL A 469 7.61 13.45 24.32
C VAL A 469 8.70 13.04 25.31
N THR A 470 9.18 11.80 25.25
CA THR A 470 10.26 11.31 26.13
C THR A 470 11.52 11.02 25.34
N VAL A 471 12.65 11.62 25.73
CA VAL A 471 13.96 11.42 25.08
C VAL A 471 14.95 10.78 26.04
N THR A 472 15.49 9.63 25.65
CA THR A 472 16.44 8.84 26.48
C THR A 472 17.76 8.53 25.78
N GLY A 473 17.86 8.80 24.48
CA GLY A 473 19.06 8.60 23.67
C GLY A 473 18.93 9.26 22.29
N GLY A 474 19.97 9.16 21.47
CA GLY A 474 20.00 9.72 20.11
C GLY A 474 20.21 11.23 20.05
N THR A 475 19.92 11.81 18.89
CA THR A 475 19.86 13.25 18.67
C THR A 475 18.45 13.66 18.25
N LEU A 476 17.98 14.79 18.81
CA LEU A 476 16.74 15.43 18.39
C LEU A 476 17.03 16.90 18.11
N VAL A 477 16.66 17.37 16.93
CA VAL A 477 16.53 18.78 16.58
C VAL A 477 15.10 19.01 16.11
N ALA A 478 14.31 19.76 16.87
CA ALA A 478 12.94 20.10 16.49
C ALA A 478 12.77 21.61 16.42
N VAL A 479 12.35 22.12 15.26
CA VAL A 479 12.27 23.56 14.98
C VAL A 479 10.94 23.94 14.38
N GLY A 480 10.44 25.13 14.69
CA GLY A 480 9.15 25.58 14.17
C GLY A 480 8.70 26.88 14.80
N THR A 481 7.39 27.07 14.93
CA THR A 481 6.84 28.24 15.63
C THR A 481 6.83 28.06 17.15
N SER A 482 6.94 29.16 17.90
CA SER A 482 6.89 29.13 19.37
C SER A 482 5.48 29.21 19.96
N GLY A 483 4.43 29.33 19.12
CA GLY A 483 3.06 29.55 19.56
C GLY A 483 2.43 28.34 20.25
N MET A 484 2.74 27.15 19.73
CA MET A 484 2.24 25.85 20.18
C MET A 484 3.39 24.88 20.46
N ALA A 485 4.61 25.39 20.65
CA ALA A 485 5.78 24.54 20.86
C ALA A 485 5.63 23.69 22.14
N GLN A 486 5.56 22.37 21.97
CA GLN A 486 5.76 21.42 23.04
C GLN A 486 7.24 21.06 23.17
N THR A 487 7.63 20.51 24.32
CA THR A 487 9.02 20.13 24.61
C THR A 487 9.08 18.70 25.12
N PRO A 488 10.25 18.06 25.08
CA PRO A 488 10.46 16.83 25.83
C PRO A 488 10.05 17.00 27.30
N THR A 489 9.52 15.94 27.91
CA THR A 489 9.07 15.96 29.29
C THR A 489 10.25 16.01 30.25
N THR A 490 10.00 16.37 31.50
CA THR A 490 11.00 16.29 32.59
C THR A 490 11.33 14.84 32.99
N GLU A 491 10.61 13.85 32.46
CA GLU A 491 10.92 12.42 32.65
C GLU A 491 11.99 11.93 31.67
N SER A 492 12.31 12.72 30.63
CA SER A 492 13.40 12.46 29.70
C SER A 492 14.73 12.29 30.45
N ALA A 493 15.39 11.15 30.22
CA ALA A 493 16.68 10.84 30.85
C ALA A 493 17.84 11.61 30.19
N GLN A 494 17.72 11.93 28.90
CA GLN A 494 18.68 12.74 28.17
C GLN A 494 18.36 14.23 28.34
N GLY A 495 19.40 15.06 28.53
CA GLY A 495 19.22 16.50 28.64
C GLY A 495 18.79 17.11 27.32
N TRP A 496 17.91 18.12 27.40
CA TRP A 496 17.38 18.84 26.25
C TRP A 496 17.28 20.32 26.58
N ILE A 497 17.39 21.18 25.57
CA ILE A 497 17.09 22.60 25.67
C ILE A 497 15.87 22.96 24.84
N SER A 498 15.12 23.95 25.29
CA SER A 498 14.07 24.60 24.50
C SER A 498 14.29 26.11 24.52
N ALA A 499 14.47 26.69 23.35
CA ALA A 499 14.77 28.10 23.17
C ALA A 499 13.67 28.79 22.35
N THR A 500 12.98 29.74 22.98
CA THR A 500 12.15 30.73 22.27
C THR A 500 13.04 31.88 21.81
N LEU A 501 13.07 32.12 20.51
CA LEU A 501 13.91 33.16 19.91
C LEU A 501 13.18 34.51 19.94
N GLY A 502 13.91 35.57 20.29
CA GLY A 502 13.34 36.92 20.39
C GLY A 502 12.90 37.54 19.05
N SER A 503 13.30 36.93 17.94
CA SER A 503 12.90 37.28 16.58
C SER A 503 12.95 36.04 15.69
N THR A 504 12.17 36.05 14.61
CA THR A 504 12.22 35.01 13.58
C THR A 504 13.63 34.85 13.02
N VAL A 505 14.14 33.63 13.04
CA VAL A 505 15.37 33.24 12.34
C VAL A 505 14.99 32.76 10.94
N PRO A 506 15.57 33.34 9.87
CA PRO A 506 15.24 32.94 8.51
C PRO A 506 15.91 31.61 8.13
N ALA A 507 15.31 30.91 7.16
CA ALA A 507 15.92 29.76 6.51
C ALA A 507 17.34 30.06 6.00
N GLY A 508 18.21 29.05 5.99
CA GLY A 508 19.63 29.14 5.67
C GLY A 508 20.50 29.71 6.79
N THR A 509 19.93 30.07 7.95
CA THR A 509 20.70 30.55 9.09
C THR A 509 21.27 29.38 9.90
N GLU A 510 22.58 29.38 10.13
CA GLU A 510 23.22 28.45 11.07
C GLU A 510 22.94 28.89 12.52
N LEU A 511 22.49 27.93 13.32
CA LEU A 511 22.28 27.99 14.76
C LEU A 511 23.24 27.04 15.46
N GLN A 512 23.81 27.48 16.58
CA GLN A 512 24.67 26.67 17.43
C GLN A 512 24.20 26.69 18.87
N VAL A 513 24.26 25.55 19.55
CA VAL A 513 24.08 25.43 21.00
C VAL A 513 25.45 25.38 21.65
N VAL A 514 25.72 26.30 22.55
CA VAL A 514 27.02 26.49 23.20
C VAL A 514 26.89 26.31 24.70
N ASP A 515 27.76 25.48 25.30
CA ASP A 515 27.81 25.27 26.75
C ASP A 515 28.45 26.45 27.51
N GLY A 516 28.53 26.35 28.84
CA GLY A 516 29.13 27.39 29.70
C GLY A 516 30.65 27.56 29.54
N ASP A 517 31.34 26.58 28.96
CA ASP A 517 32.79 26.59 28.69
C ASP A 517 33.11 27.12 27.28
N GLY A 518 32.09 27.35 26.44
CA GLY A 518 32.22 27.81 25.07
C GLY A 518 32.33 26.69 24.03
N THR A 519 32.04 25.44 24.40
CA THR A 519 31.98 24.29 23.49
C THR A 519 30.66 24.29 22.74
N VAL A 520 30.71 24.08 21.42
CA VAL A 520 29.50 23.85 20.61
C VAL A 520 29.08 22.39 20.78
N VAL A 521 27.86 22.16 21.27
CA VAL A 521 27.29 20.83 21.53
C VAL A 521 26.26 20.40 20.49
N ALA A 522 25.78 21.34 19.66
CA ALA A 522 24.94 21.05 18.50
C ALA A 522 25.03 22.19 17.48
N THR A 523 24.89 21.85 16.20
CA THR A 523 24.79 22.80 15.08
C THR A 523 23.64 22.39 14.19
N TYR A 524 22.84 23.36 13.74
CA TYR A 524 21.74 23.13 12.81
C TYR A 524 21.62 24.31 11.85
N THR A 525 21.37 24.03 10.57
CA THR A 525 21.05 25.07 9.58
C THR A 525 19.55 25.07 9.34
N ALA A 526 18.90 26.21 9.61
CA ALA A 526 17.47 26.36 9.47
C ALA A 526 16.98 26.01 8.06
N ALA A 527 16.20 24.94 7.92
CA ALA A 527 15.56 24.59 6.64
C ALA A 527 14.40 25.56 6.34
N LYS A 528 13.64 25.92 7.37
CA LYS A 528 12.53 26.87 7.34
C LYS A 528 12.74 28.01 8.34
N ALA A 529 11.94 29.07 8.21
CA ALA A 529 11.95 30.14 9.19
C ALA A 529 11.40 29.64 10.54
N LEU A 530 12.04 29.99 11.65
CA LEU A 530 11.71 29.42 12.97
C LEU A 530 11.75 30.46 14.09
N THR A 531 11.00 30.19 15.16
CA THR A 531 11.02 30.93 16.44
C THR A 531 11.13 30.02 17.66
N SER A 532 10.92 28.72 17.49
CA SER A 532 11.21 27.66 18.46
C SER A 532 12.40 26.83 17.98
N PHE A 533 13.34 26.57 18.89
CA PHE A 533 14.51 25.72 18.65
C PHE A 533 14.70 24.78 19.84
N ILE A 534 14.46 23.48 19.62
CA ILE A 534 14.57 22.42 20.62
C ILE A 534 15.69 21.48 20.20
N VAL A 535 16.57 21.16 21.14
CA VAL A 535 17.71 20.27 20.89
C VAL A 535 17.90 19.32 22.05
N SER A 536 18.09 18.03 21.78
CA SER A 536 18.53 17.01 22.73
C SER A 536 19.72 16.25 22.14
N THR A 537 20.81 16.18 22.88
CA THR A 537 22.00 15.36 22.54
C THR A 537 22.62 14.83 23.83
N ALA A 538 23.50 13.83 23.71
CA ALA A 538 24.23 13.27 24.85
C ALA A 538 25.15 14.30 25.57
N ASP A 539 25.49 15.41 24.90
CA ASP A 539 26.36 16.46 25.43
C ASP A 539 25.57 17.55 26.20
N ILE A 540 24.24 17.45 26.26
CA ILE A 540 23.39 18.34 27.05
C ILE A 540 23.13 17.74 28.44
N THR A 541 23.52 18.46 29.49
CA THR A 541 23.34 18.07 30.88
C THR A 541 22.20 18.86 31.53
N THR A 542 21.17 18.16 32.02
CA THR A 542 20.01 18.75 32.69
C THR A 542 20.42 19.66 33.85
N GLY A 543 19.85 20.86 33.90
CA GLY A 543 20.12 21.88 34.92
C GLY A 543 21.25 22.86 34.59
N GLU A 544 22.05 22.59 33.55
CA GLU A 544 23.06 23.53 33.06
C GLU A 544 22.46 24.57 32.10
N THR A 545 23.14 25.71 31.95
CA THR A 545 22.71 26.79 31.04
C THR A 545 23.49 26.71 29.75
N TYR A 546 22.76 26.78 28.63
CA TYR A 546 23.31 26.81 27.28
C TYR A 546 22.91 28.12 26.58
N THR A 547 23.75 28.56 25.65
CA THR A 547 23.52 29.74 24.81
C THR A 547 23.24 29.31 23.38
N VAL A 548 22.14 29.77 22.81
CA VAL A 548 21.85 29.62 21.37
C VAL A 548 22.46 30.81 20.65
N THR A 549 23.31 30.55 19.66
CA THR A 549 24.03 31.59 18.92
C THR A 549 23.82 31.46 17.41
N SER A 550 24.00 32.58 16.71
CA SER A 550 24.09 32.61 15.25
C SER A 550 25.13 33.64 14.81
N GLY A 551 26.01 33.26 13.88
CA GLY A 551 27.10 34.12 13.41
C GLY A 551 27.99 34.68 14.54
N GLY A 552 28.14 33.92 15.63
CA GLY A 552 28.91 34.33 16.83
C GLY A 552 28.20 35.35 17.73
N SER A 553 26.92 35.63 17.49
CA SER A 553 26.08 36.48 18.35
C SER A 553 25.11 35.64 19.18
N ASP A 554 24.98 35.98 20.46
CA ASP A 554 24.01 35.33 21.35
C ASP A 554 22.58 35.73 20.96
N LEU A 555 21.73 34.73 20.73
CA LEU A 555 20.31 34.93 20.46
C LEU A 555 19.48 34.82 21.73
N THR A 556 19.74 33.79 22.54
CA THR A 556 19.07 33.54 23.81
C THR A 556 19.85 32.52 24.65
N THR A 557 19.43 32.34 25.91
CA THR A 557 19.95 31.30 26.80
C THR A 557 18.82 30.40 27.27
N ALA A 558 19.08 29.11 27.43
CA ALA A 558 18.12 28.13 27.96
C ALA A 558 18.77 27.30 29.07
N VAL A 559 17.98 26.92 30.09
CA VAL A 559 18.39 25.94 31.10
C VAL A 559 17.92 24.56 30.65
N ALA A 560 18.83 23.61 30.55
CA ALA A 560 18.49 22.27 30.09
C ALA A 560 17.49 21.58 31.03
N GLY A 561 16.49 20.89 30.45
CA GLY A 561 15.40 20.23 31.17
C GLY A 561 14.31 21.16 31.72
N ALA A 562 14.39 22.46 31.44
CA ALA A 562 13.33 23.41 31.73
C ALA A 562 12.55 23.73 30.45
N GLY A 563 11.23 23.50 30.47
CA GLY A 563 10.36 23.97 29.40
C GLY A 563 10.48 25.48 29.26
N ALA A 564 10.29 25.99 28.03
CA ALA A 564 10.28 27.43 27.81
C ALA A 564 9.29 28.06 28.79
N SER A 565 9.75 29.05 29.58
CA SER A 565 8.90 29.73 30.54
C SER A 565 7.82 30.49 29.78
N THR A 566 6.68 29.87 29.50
CA THR A 566 5.53 30.57 28.97
C THR A 566 5.06 31.50 30.09
N GLY A 567 5.29 32.79 29.88
CA GLY A 567 4.77 33.85 30.74
C GLY A 567 3.25 33.90 30.64
N MET A 568 2.55 32.89 31.16
CA MET A 568 1.11 32.90 31.33
C MET A 568 0.82 33.75 32.57
N GLY A 569 0.66 35.05 32.36
CA GLY A 569 0.20 36.00 33.37
C GLY A 569 -1.18 35.58 33.88
N GLY A 570 -1.22 34.82 34.96
CA GLY A 570 -2.42 34.55 35.74
C GLY A 570 -2.97 35.85 36.32
N GLY A 571 -3.85 36.51 35.57
CA GLY A 571 -4.68 37.59 36.08
C GLY A 571 -5.68 37.04 37.11
N PRO A 572 -5.91 37.70 38.26
CA PRO A 572 -6.82 37.19 39.29
C PRO A 572 -8.25 37.10 38.74
N GLY A 573 -8.84 35.91 38.80
CA GLY A 573 -10.22 35.65 38.39
C GLY A 573 -11.22 36.54 39.13
N GLY A 574 -11.85 37.44 38.39
CA GLY A 574 -13.04 38.17 38.81
C GLY A 574 -14.29 37.44 38.32
N GLY A 575 -15.00 36.80 39.24
CA GLY A 575 -16.29 36.16 38.95
C GLY A 575 -17.37 37.16 38.55
N GLY A 576 -18.18 36.78 37.57
CA GLY A 576 -19.39 37.48 37.15
C GLY A 576 -20.33 36.53 36.40
N PRO A 577 -21.63 36.44 36.72
CA PRO A 577 -22.48 35.31 36.33
C PRO A 577 -23.30 35.56 35.05
N GLY A 578 -23.52 34.48 34.28
CA GLY A 578 -24.78 34.22 33.58
C GLY A 578 -24.99 34.90 32.22
N GLY A 579 -25.05 34.09 31.16
CA GLY A 579 -25.56 34.48 29.85
C GLY A 579 -25.82 33.26 28.98
N SER A 580 -27.08 33.10 28.58
CA SER A 580 -27.68 32.04 27.76
C SER A 580 -26.84 31.50 26.60
N ARG A 581 -26.79 30.16 26.51
CA ARG A 581 -26.50 29.43 25.27
C ARG A 581 -27.62 29.68 24.26
N THR A 582 -27.26 30.22 23.10
CA THR A 582 -28.09 30.18 21.89
C THR A 582 -27.39 29.25 20.90
N ASP A 583 -28.13 28.22 20.48
CA ASP A 583 -27.86 27.43 19.28
C ASP A 583 -27.55 28.32 18.09
N GLY A 584 -26.53 27.94 17.32
CA GLY A 584 -26.17 28.56 16.07
C GLY A 584 -25.27 27.63 15.29
N GLY A 585 -25.88 26.67 14.60
CA GLY A 585 -25.21 25.81 13.63
C GLY A 585 -24.50 26.62 12.55
N GLY A 586 -23.30 26.18 12.23
CA GLY A 586 -22.48 26.68 11.14
C GLY A 586 -21.53 25.56 10.74
N SER A 587 -21.87 24.92 9.64
CA SER A 587 -21.15 23.84 8.97
C SER A 587 -19.68 24.18 8.77
N ARG A 588 -18.79 23.23 9.08
CA ARG A 588 -17.42 23.20 8.56
C ARG A 588 -17.47 22.81 7.07
N PRO A 589 -16.70 23.45 6.19
CA PRO A 589 -16.37 22.86 4.90
C PRO A 589 -15.24 21.84 5.12
N GLY A 590 -15.47 20.61 4.66
CA GLY A 590 -14.41 19.63 4.46
C GLY A 590 -13.48 20.15 3.36
N GLY A 591 -12.19 20.00 3.63
CA GLY A 591 -11.09 20.06 2.68
C GLY A 591 -10.38 18.72 2.79
#